data_AF-Q6LRL8-F1
#
_entry.id   AF-Q6LRL8-F1
#
_cell.length_a   1.000
_cell.length_b   1.000
_cell.length_c   1.000
_cell.angle_alpha   90.00
_cell.angle_beta   90.00
_cell.angle_gamma   90.00
#
_symmetry.space_group_name_H-M   'P 1'
#
loop_
_entity.id
_entity.type
_entity.pdbx_description
1 polymer ?
#
loop_
_entity_poly.entity_id
_entity_poly.type
_entity_poly.pdbx_seq_one_letter_code
_entity_poly.pdbx_strand_id
1 'polypeptide(L)'
;MVGHISEKTLPAIIFLIGIAISFATGSSGATVSILIPIALPMAAQMGLSLPLIIGAVFGDQSSPISDSIIVASSAAGCSPESHFRTQLPITLSVATMAFISYLLVTTVI
;
A
#
# COMPACT_ATOMS: atom_id res chain seq x y z
N MET A 1 -15.15 -15.33 19.66
CA MET A 1 -15.94 -14.41 18.82
C MET A 1 -15.00 -13.39 18.19
N VAL A 2 -14.20 -13.81 17.21
CA VAL A 2 -13.41 -12.88 16.39
C VAL A 2 -14.27 -12.50 15.20
N GLY A 3 -14.42 -11.19 14.96
CA GLY A 3 -15.36 -10.65 13.97
C GLY A 3 -15.17 -11.23 12.58
N HIS A 4 -16.27 -11.27 11.83
CA HIS A 4 -16.44 -11.80 10.47
C HIS A 4 -15.62 -11.09 9.37
N ILE A 5 -14.40 -10.62 9.64
CA ILE A 5 -13.52 -10.17 8.57
C ILE A 5 -13.09 -11.43 7.82
N SER A 6 -13.68 -11.63 6.64
CA SER A 6 -13.34 -12.76 5.77
C SER A 6 -11.84 -12.71 5.50
N GLU A 7 -11.13 -13.80 5.82
CA GLU A 7 -9.69 -14.02 5.55
C GLU A 7 -9.31 -13.53 4.14
N LYS A 8 -10.24 -13.67 3.20
CA LYS A 8 -10.12 -13.28 1.79
C LYS A 8 -9.96 -11.79 1.52
N THR A 9 -10.38 -10.94 2.45
CA THR A 9 -10.37 -9.47 2.29
C THR A 9 -9.26 -8.79 3.06
N LEU A 10 -8.56 -9.51 3.94
CA LEU A 10 -7.57 -8.92 4.83
C LEU A 10 -6.39 -8.26 4.07
N PRO A 11 -5.76 -8.89 3.06
CA PRO A 11 -4.67 -8.26 2.32
C PRO A 11 -5.11 -6.98 1.61
N ALA A 12 -6.33 -6.98 1.06
CA ALA A 12 -6.91 -5.84 0.37
C ALA A 12 -7.18 -4.66 1.33
N ILE A 13 -7.63 -4.94 2.56
CA ILE A 13 -7.83 -3.92 3.60
C ILE A 13 -6.49 -3.36 4.07
N ILE A 14 -5.49 -4.22 4.32
CA ILE A 14 -4.14 -3.79 4.72
C ILE A 14 -3.52 -2.89 3.65
N PHE A 15 -3.70 -3.26 2.38
CA PHE A 15 -3.24 -2.45 1.25
C PHE A 15 -3.90 -1.06 1.21
N LEU A 16 -5.23 -0.98 1.39
CA LEU A 16 -5.93 0.31 1.44
C LEU A 16 -5.49 1.19 2.61
N ILE A 17 -5.30 0.60 3.79
CA ILE A 17 -4.80 1.32 4.96
C ILE A 17 -3.36 1.80 4.71
N GLY A 18 -2.53 0.98 4.05
CA GLY A 18 -1.19 1.35 3.61
C GLY A 18 -1.19 2.58 2.73
N ILE A 19 -2.03 2.59 1.68
CA ILE A 19 -2.21 3.74 0.79
C ILE A 19 -2.55 5.00 1.58
N ALA A 20 -3.50 4.92 2.51
CA ALA A 20 -3.92 6.08 3.30
C ALA A 20 -2.80 6.61 4.21
N ILE A 21 -2.08 5.70 4.89
CA ILE A 21 -1.00 6.05 5.82
C ILE A 21 0.18 6.68 5.07
N SER A 22 0.63 6.07 3.97
CA SER A 22 1.74 6.61 3.18
C SER A 22 1.38 7.93 2.52
N PHE A 23 0.15 8.06 2.00
CA PHE A 23 -0.31 9.32 1.44
C PHE A 23 -0.22 10.45 2.47
N ALA A 24 -0.67 10.19 3.71
CA ALA A 24 -0.61 11.15 4.80
C ALA A 24 0.81 11.39 5.35
N THR A 25 1.65 10.36 5.40
CA THR A 25 2.96 10.40 6.08
C THR A 25 4.11 10.80 5.16
N GLY A 26 3.96 10.63 3.84
CA GLY A 26 5.04 10.95 2.91
C GLY A 26 6.16 9.90 2.84
N SER A 27 6.06 8.78 3.56
CA SER A 27 7.16 7.83 3.69
C SER A 27 6.71 6.38 3.62
N SER A 28 7.26 5.63 2.66
CA SER A 28 7.01 4.19 2.52
C SER A 28 7.57 3.40 3.71
N GLY A 29 8.70 3.83 4.27
CA GLY A 29 9.31 3.18 5.45
C GLY A 29 8.46 3.32 6.71
N ALA A 30 7.79 4.47 6.89
CA ALA A 30 6.86 4.67 8.01
C ALA A 30 5.62 3.77 7.87
N THR A 31 5.03 3.69 6.68
CA THR A 31 3.89 2.80 6.39
C THR A 31 4.22 1.34 6.69
N VAL A 32 5.37 0.87 6.22
CA VAL A 32 5.85 -0.49 6.49
C VAL A 32 6.08 -0.71 7.98
N SER A 33 6.71 0.24 8.67
CA SER A 33 7.01 0.14 10.11
C SER A 33 5.74 0.12 10.97
N ILE A 34 4.69 0.81 10.55
CA ILE A 34 3.38 0.83 11.24
C ILE A 34 2.61 -0.46 10.96
N LEU A 35 2.58 -0.92 9.71
CA LEU A 35 1.72 -2.02 9.29
C LEU A 35 2.31 -3.41 9.56
N ILE A 36 3.62 -3.62 9.39
CA ILE A 36 4.24 -4.94 9.65
C ILE A 36 3.93 -5.51 11.04
N PRO A 37 4.07 -4.78 12.16
CA PRO A 37 3.83 -5.34 13.49
C PRO A 37 2.35 -5.68 13.73
N ILE A 38 1.43 -5.17 12.91
CA ILE A 38 0.00 -5.47 12.98
C ILE A 38 -0.36 -6.62 12.02
N ALA A 39 0.14 -6.53 10.77
CA ALA A 39 -0.19 -7.42 9.68
C ALA A 39 0.39 -8.84 9.86
N LEU A 40 1.64 -8.97 10.34
CA LEU A 40 2.28 -10.27 10.56
C LEU A 40 1.55 -11.16 11.60
N PRO A 41 1.25 -10.69 12.83
CA PRO A 41 0.55 -11.52 13.80
C PRO A 41 -0.89 -11.81 13.40
N MET A 42 -1.53 -10.94 12.61
CA MET A 42 -2.86 -11.22 12.03
C MET A 42 -2.78 -12.34 10.98
N ALA A 43 -1.78 -12.28 10.08
CA ALA A 43 -1.57 -13.32 9.08
C ALA A 43 -1.31 -14.70 9.72
N ALA A 44 -0.46 -14.73 10.76
CA ALA A 44 -0.12 -15.95 11.48
C ALA A 44 -1.32 -16.58 12.21
N GLN A 45 -2.21 -15.77 12.80
CA GLN A 45 -3.41 -16.26 13.48
C GLN A 45 -4.48 -16.78 12.51
N MET A 46 -4.58 -16.19 11.32
CA MET A 46 -5.58 -16.53 10.30
C MET A 46 -5.08 -17.58 9.30
N GLY A 47 -3.85 -18.10 9.46
CA GLY A 47 -3.27 -19.09 8.54
C GLY A 47 -3.01 -18.55 7.13
N LEU A 48 -2.92 -17.24 6.95
CA LEU A 48 -2.72 -16.58 5.65
C LEU A 48 -1.25 -16.64 5.22
N SER A 49 -1.01 -16.62 3.91
CA SER A 49 0.34 -16.61 3.37
C SER A 49 1.08 -15.31 3.73
N LEU A 50 2.16 -15.45 4.51
CA LEU A 50 3.02 -14.33 4.92
C LEU A 50 3.51 -13.46 3.74
N PRO A 51 3.95 -14.03 2.61
CA PRO A 51 4.39 -13.24 1.45
C PRO A 51 3.29 -12.34 0.88
N LEU A 52 2.03 -12.79 0.88
CA LEU A 52 0.88 -12.01 0.38
C LEU A 52 0.64 -10.78 1.24
N ILE A 53 0.68 -10.96 2.56
CA ILE A 53 0.46 -9.89 3.52
C ILE A 53 1.61 -8.89 3.53
N ILE A 54 2.86 -9.37 3.42
CA ILE A 54 4.02 -8.50 3.29
C ILE A 54 3.90 -7.68 1.99
N GLY A 55 3.55 -8.31 0.86
CA GLY A 55 3.33 -7.59 -0.40
C GLY A 55 2.29 -6.47 -0.28
N ALA A 56 1.18 -6.72 0.43
CA ALA A 56 0.14 -5.73 0.66
C ALA A 56 0.63 -4.49 1.42
N VAL A 57 1.65 -4.63 2.28
CA VAL A 57 2.22 -3.54 3.07
C VAL A 57 3.18 -2.66 2.27
N PHE A 58 3.88 -3.21 1.25
CA PHE A 58 4.88 -2.49 0.47
C PHE A 58 4.33 -1.73 -0.75
N GLY A 59 3.03 -1.87 -1.05
CA GLY A 59 2.47 -1.53 -2.36
C GLY A 59 2.16 -0.06 -2.65
N ASP A 60 2.64 0.91 -1.86
CA ASP A 60 2.25 2.31 -2.02
C ASP A 60 3.40 3.31 -1.83
N GLN A 61 3.50 4.29 -2.73
CA GLN A 61 4.61 5.26 -2.76
C GLN A 61 4.22 6.69 -3.18
N SER A 62 2.93 6.98 -3.37
CA SER A 62 2.51 8.25 -3.97
C SER A 62 1.98 9.23 -2.93
N SER A 63 2.89 9.91 -2.22
CA SER A 63 2.53 11.06 -1.41
C SER A 63 3.14 12.35 -1.97
N PRO A 64 2.38 13.44 -2.10
CA PRO A 64 2.85 14.71 -2.64
C PRO A 64 3.98 15.36 -1.82
N ILE A 65 4.17 14.94 -0.57
CA ILE A 65 5.16 15.49 0.37
C ILE A 65 6.35 14.51 0.56
N SER A 66 6.38 13.39 -0.18
CA SER A 66 7.44 12.39 -0.01
C SER A 66 8.80 12.89 -0.50
N ASP A 67 9.86 12.55 0.25
CA ASP A 67 11.26 12.75 -0.16
C ASP A 67 11.52 12.20 -1.56
N SER A 68 10.84 11.10 -1.93
CA SER A 68 10.95 10.48 -3.26
C SER A 68 10.43 11.39 -4.38
N ILE A 69 9.33 12.12 -4.15
CA ILE A 69 8.79 13.07 -5.14
C ILE A 69 9.68 14.31 -5.23
N ILE A 70 10.24 14.77 -4.10
CA ILE A 70 11.16 15.92 -4.09
C ILE A 70 12.42 15.61 -4.90
N VAL A 71 13.04 14.44 -4.67
CA VAL A 71 14.24 14.01 -5.41
C VAL A 71 13.91 13.71 -6.89
N ALA A 72 12.79 13.04 -7.17
CA ALA A 72 12.39 12.74 -8.55
C ALA A 72 12.04 13.99 -9.36
N SER A 73 11.36 14.96 -8.74
CA SER A 73 11.02 16.23 -9.40
C SER A 73 12.23 17.13 -9.65
N SER A 74 13.19 17.16 -8.72
CA SER A 74 14.46 17.87 -8.93
C SER A 74 15.34 17.21 -9.99
N ALA A 75 15.35 15.88 -10.09
CA ALA A 75 15.99 15.16 -11.19
C ALA A 75 15.29 15.41 -12.55
N ALA A 76 13.98 15.57 -12.55
CA ALA A 76 13.18 15.88 -13.75
C ALA A 76 13.15 17.38 -14.11
N GLY A 77 13.73 18.26 -13.28
CA GLY A 77 13.75 19.71 -13.52
C GLY A 77 12.37 20.38 -13.43
N CYS A 78 11.40 19.79 -12.73
CA CYS A 78 10.04 20.31 -12.61
C CYS A 78 9.64 20.53 -11.13
N SER A 79 8.54 21.26 -10.89
CA SER A 79 8.03 21.41 -9.53
C SER A 79 7.49 20.07 -8.98
N PRO A 80 7.65 19.77 -7.68
CA PRO A 80 7.10 18.57 -7.03
C PRO A 80 5.59 18.42 -7.28
N GLU A 81 4.86 19.54 -7.28
CA GLU A 81 3.42 19.56 -7.55
C GLU A 81 3.08 19.10 -8.98
N SER A 82 3.78 19.59 -10.00
CA SER A 82 3.55 19.17 -11.39
C SER A 82 3.90 17.70 -11.61
N HIS A 83 4.98 17.24 -10.96
CA HIS A 83 5.40 15.84 -11.00
C HIS A 83 4.32 14.93 -10.39
N PHE A 84 3.85 15.29 -9.18
CA PHE A 84 2.81 14.56 -8.48
C PHE A 84 1.49 14.52 -9.25
N ARG A 85 1.02 15.65 -9.81
CA ARG A 85 -0.25 15.71 -10.56
C ARG A 85 -0.25 14.80 -11.79
N THR A 86 0.91 14.59 -12.40
CA THR A 86 1.06 13.67 -13.54
C THR A 86 1.12 12.21 -13.07
N GLN A 87 1.71 11.95 -11.91
CA GLN A 87 1.81 10.60 -11.35
C GLN A 87 0.52 10.10 -10.70
N LEU A 88 -0.27 10.97 -10.08
CA LEU A 88 -1.52 10.61 -9.40
C LEU A 88 -2.47 9.73 -10.24
N PRO A 89 -2.78 10.04 -11.52
CA PRO A 89 -3.63 9.17 -12.33
C PRO A 89 -3.01 7.80 -12.61
N ILE A 90 -1.67 7.72 -12.75
CA ILE A 90 -0.94 6.47 -12.96
C ILE A 90 -0.99 5.63 -11.69
N THR A 91 -0.65 6.23 -10.54
CA THR A 91 -0.63 5.50 -9.28
C THR A 91 -2.02 5.03 -8.87
N LEU A 92 -3.07 5.83 -9.11
CA LEU A 92 -4.44 5.40 -8.83
C LEU A 92 -4.86 4.21 -9.70
N SER A 93 -4.44 4.19 -10.96
CA SER A 93 -4.71 3.07 -11.87
C SER A 93 -4.03 1.78 -11.40
N VAL A 94 -2.74 1.87 -11.03
CA VAL A 94 -1.97 0.73 -10.51
C VAL A 94 -2.51 0.27 -9.16
N ALA A 95 -2.87 1.20 -8.26
CA ALA A 95 -3.47 0.88 -6.98
C ALA A 95 -4.80 0.12 -7.15
N THR A 96 -5.61 0.50 -8.13
CA THR A 96 -6.86 -0.21 -8.45
C THR A 96 -6.58 -1.62 -8.97
N MET A 97 -5.60 -1.77 -9.87
CA MET A 97 -5.19 -3.09 -10.37
C MET A 97 -4.63 -3.99 -9.26
N ALA A 98 -3.82 -3.43 -8.36
CA ALA A 98 -3.26 -4.13 -7.21
C ALA A 98 -4.37 -4.56 -6.24
N PHE A 99 -5.33 -3.70 -5.94
CA PHE A 99 -6.48 -4.03 -5.10
C PHE A 99 -7.28 -5.20 -5.67
N ILE A 100 -7.58 -5.18 -6.98
CA ILE A 100 -8.26 -6.31 -7.66
C ILE A 100 -7.41 -7.58 -7.59
N SER A 101 -6.09 -7.45 -7.79
CA SER A 101 -5.16 -8.60 -7.72
C SER A 101 -5.15 -9.23 -6.33
N TYR A 102 -5.15 -8.43 -5.25
CA TYR A 102 -5.25 -8.94 -3.88
C TYR A 102 -6.56 -9.66 -3.63
N LEU A 103 -7.69 -9.16 -4.15
CA LEU A 103 -8.97 -9.86 -4.05
C LEU A 103 -8.95 -11.19 -4.81
N LEU A 104 -8.42 -11.22 -6.03
CA LEU A 104 -8.37 -12.44 -6.84
C LEU A 104 -7.44 -13.49 -6.26
N VAL A 105 -6.21 -13.13 -5.88
CA VAL A 105 -5.23 -14.07 -5.31
C VAL A 105 -5.78 -14.74 -4.05
N THR A 106 -6.47 -13.99 -3.19
CA THR A 106 -7.06 -14.55 -1.97
C THR A 106 -8.33 -15.37 -2.20
N THR A 107 -8.87 -15.41 -3.43
CA THR A 107 -9.93 -16.37 -3.80
C THR A 107 -9.39 -17.68 -4.35
N VAL A 108 -8.16 -17.68 -4.87
CA VAL A 108 -7.51 -18.83 -5.52
C VAL A 108 -6.66 -19.63 -4.53
N ILE A 109 -6.09 -18.97 -3.52
CA ILE A 109 -5.36 -19.56 -2.39
C ILE A 109 -6.35 -19.89 -1.27
#